data_AF-A0A925CX51-F1
#
_entry.id   AF-A0A925CX51-F1
#
_cell.length_a   1.000
_cell.length_b   1.000
_cell.length_c   1.000
_cell.angle_alpha   90.00
_cell.angle_beta   90.00
_cell.angle_gamma   90.00
#
_symmetry.space_group_name_H-M   'P 1'
#
loop_
_entity.id
_entity.type
_entity.pdbx_description
1 polymer ?
#
loop_
_entity_poly.entity_id
_entity_poly.type
_entity_poly.pdbx_seq_one_letter_code
_entity_poly.pdbx_strand_id
1 'polypeptide(L)'
;MIAWLTRKFSRDPGQLGLFEVVAPSVVRQPAVRSAPEPVVPARGAPSLERIDALHAPLARSAAAPRDPDAFLHALRAHGLRGVERVVFTRNRRTMVSLASGVLRVHEGFASAPAAVHGAIATFATSRNRAKRSAAREVIVSYPVPIRPAARRPAEQHADDLPMAARLTTLHAQLNLEHFDGALTHLEILVSRRLARRLGHYTPRAMTGGIGEIVLSRRHVRRDGWPEAIHTLLHEMVHQWQDETGRSVDHGAGFRAKCRAVGIEPAATRLISRA
;
A
#
# COMPACT_ATOMS: atom_id res chain seq x y z
N MET A 1 16.04 1.91 42.05
CA MET A 1 16.27 0.47 42.29
C MET A 1 14.99 -0.28 42.00
N ILE A 2 15.06 -1.27 41.10
CA ILE A 2 14.31 -2.54 41.04
C ILE A 2 14.23 -2.95 39.56
N ALA A 3 14.89 -4.06 39.28
CA ALA A 3 14.96 -4.76 38.01
C ALA A 3 14.08 -6.02 38.06
N TRP A 4 13.97 -6.70 36.90
CA TRP A 4 13.38 -8.03 36.62
C TRP A 4 11.84 -8.00 36.34
N LEU A 5 11.27 -8.71 35.36
CA LEU A 5 11.70 -9.92 34.64
C LEU A 5 11.02 -10.10 33.27
N THR A 6 11.81 -10.62 32.33
CA THR A 6 11.41 -11.24 31.06
C THR A 6 10.56 -12.52 31.26
N ARG A 7 9.49 -12.68 30.48
CA ARG A 7 9.14 -14.00 29.88
C ARG A 7 8.29 -13.86 28.62
N LYS A 8 8.71 -14.62 27.61
CA LYS A 8 8.12 -14.82 26.29
C LYS A 8 6.67 -15.30 26.38
N PHE A 9 5.78 -14.65 25.64
CA PHE A 9 4.70 -15.35 24.93
C PHE A 9 4.68 -14.86 23.47
N SER A 10 5.32 -15.67 22.63
CA SER A 10 5.17 -15.61 21.19
C SER A 10 3.77 -16.10 20.83
N ARG A 11 2.89 -15.21 20.38
CA ARG A 11 1.74 -15.53 19.54
C ARG A 11 1.62 -14.42 18.50
N ASP A 12 2.16 -14.71 17.32
CA ASP A 12 1.99 -13.92 16.11
C ASP A 12 0.76 -14.45 15.33
N PRO A 13 -0.37 -13.71 15.31
CA PRO A 13 -1.42 -13.93 14.32
C PRO A 13 -1.45 -12.84 13.23
N GLY A 14 -0.36 -12.08 13.04
CA GLY A 14 -0.31 -10.88 12.21
C GLY A 14 0.45 -11.00 10.89
N GLN A 15 1.22 -12.06 10.66
CA GLN A 15 1.99 -12.23 9.42
C GLN A 15 1.15 -12.74 8.23
N LEU A 16 0.10 -11.98 7.87
CA LEU A 16 -0.48 -12.06 6.53
C LEU A 16 0.04 -10.87 5.73
N GLY A 17 0.95 -11.19 4.82
CA GLY A 17 1.61 -10.26 3.91
C GLY A 17 0.62 -9.48 3.04
N LEU A 18 0.10 -8.40 3.60
CA LEU A 18 -0.49 -7.29 2.90
C LEU A 18 0.66 -6.35 2.54
N PHE A 19 0.95 -6.17 1.26
CA PHE A 19 1.98 -5.24 0.85
C PHE A 19 1.46 -4.32 -0.24
N GLU A 20 1.59 -3.04 0.05
CA GLU A 20 1.25 -1.89 -0.77
C GLU A 20 2.47 -1.56 -1.63
N VAL A 21 2.27 -1.37 -2.93
CA VAL A 21 3.32 -0.98 -3.87
C VAL A 21 3.16 0.52 -4.11
N VAL A 22 4.21 1.27 -3.76
CA VAL A 22 4.39 2.67 -4.16
C VAL A 22 4.69 2.68 -5.66
N ALA A 23 3.91 3.42 -6.44
CA ALA A 23 4.17 3.59 -7.86
C ALA A 23 5.50 4.35 -8.06
N PRO A 24 6.32 4.02 -9.07
CA PRO A 24 7.54 4.75 -9.35
C PRO A 24 7.22 6.19 -9.76
N SER A 25 7.83 7.16 -9.07
CA SER A 25 7.74 8.57 -9.41
C SER A 25 8.57 8.86 -10.66
N VAL A 26 7.95 9.47 -11.66
CA VAL A 26 8.61 9.86 -12.91
C VAL A 26 9.50 11.07 -12.62
N VAL A 27 10.81 10.85 -12.54
CA VAL A 27 11.81 11.92 -12.52
C VAL A 27 11.85 12.55 -13.91
N ARG A 28 11.40 13.81 -14.04
CA ARG A 28 11.70 14.63 -15.22
C ARG A 28 13.17 15.03 -15.18
N GLN A 29 13.97 14.56 -16.13
CA GLN A 29 15.30 15.11 -16.40
C GLN A 29 15.19 16.41 -17.21
N PRO A 30 15.98 17.46 -16.92
CA PRO A 30 16.11 18.61 -17.80
C PRO A 30 17.01 18.29 -19.00
N ALA A 31 16.68 18.89 -20.13
CA ALA A 31 17.35 18.72 -21.42
C ALA A 31 18.78 19.28 -21.42
N VAL A 32 19.73 18.49 -21.94
CA VAL A 32 21.09 18.94 -22.25
C VAL A 32 21.38 18.64 -23.73
N ARG A 33 22.03 19.60 -24.39
CA ARG A 33 22.30 19.69 -25.83
C ARG A 33 23.38 18.70 -26.30
N SER A 34 23.22 18.20 -27.53
CA SER A 34 24.16 17.43 -28.38
C SER A 34 25.46 18.21 -28.68
N ALA A 35 26.65 17.71 -29.07
CA ALA A 35 27.25 16.47 -29.62
C ALA A 35 28.82 16.58 -29.46
N PRO A 36 29.74 15.80 -30.11
CA PRO A 36 29.68 14.52 -30.86
C PRO A 36 30.68 13.41 -30.38
N GLU A 37 30.58 12.21 -30.98
CA GLU A 37 31.41 11.00 -30.76
C GLU A 37 32.90 11.12 -31.19
N PRO A 38 33.79 10.22 -30.71
CA PRO A 38 34.24 9.13 -31.59
C PRO A 38 34.55 7.75 -30.95
N VAL A 39 34.22 6.70 -31.74
CA VAL A 39 34.97 5.44 -32.07
C VAL A 39 35.32 4.42 -30.96
N VAL A 40 34.79 3.20 -31.17
CA VAL A 40 34.97 1.93 -30.43
C VAL A 40 36.20 1.14 -30.97
N PRO A 41 36.82 0.23 -30.19
CA PRO A 41 36.63 -1.19 -30.51
C PRO A 41 36.34 -2.09 -29.30
N ALA A 42 35.65 -3.18 -29.62
CA ALA A 42 34.94 -4.11 -28.73
C ALA A 42 35.80 -5.15 -28.01
N ARG A 43 35.31 -5.66 -26.87
CA ARG A 43 35.42 -7.07 -26.43
C ARG A 43 34.47 -7.41 -25.27
N GLY A 44 33.50 -8.30 -25.55
CA GLY A 44 33.02 -9.36 -24.66
C GLY A 44 32.25 -9.01 -23.38
N ALA A 45 30.93 -8.83 -23.48
CA ALA A 45 30.00 -8.97 -22.36
C ALA A 45 28.81 -9.88 -22.78
N PRO A 46 28.32 -10.77 -21.90
CA PRO A 46 27.23 -11.69 -22.21
C PRO A 46 25.92 -10.94 -22.47
N SER A 47 25.20 -11.45 -23.47
CA SER A 47 24.06 -10.86 -24.17
C SER A 47 22.86 -10.49 -23.29
N LEU A 48 22.46 -9.21 -23.40
CA LEU A 48 21.31 -8.54 -22.78
C LEU A 48 19.96 -8.82 -23.47
N GLU A 49 19.86 -9.80 -24.36
CA GLU A 49 18.66 -10.07 -25.17
C GLU A 49 17.49 -10.75 -24.42
N ARG A 50 17.51 -10.80 -23.08
CA ARG A 50 16.51 -11.57 -22.29
C ARG A 50 15.49 -10.75 -21.50
N ILE A 51 15.50 -9.42 -21.56
CA ILE A 51 14.62 -8.57 -20.73
C ILE A 51 13.59 -7.76 -21.55
N ASP A 52 13.79 -7.59 -22.87
CA ASP A 52 12.91 -6.74 -23.69
C ASP A 52 11.53 -7.33 -24.04
N ALA A 53 11.26 -8.59 -23.66
CA ALA A 53 9.96 -9.23 -23.89
C ALA A 53 8.85 -8.84 -22.87
N LEU A 54 9.15 -8.00 -21.87
CA LEU A 54 8.20 -7.60 -20.81
C LEU A 54 7.47 -6.27 -21.05
N HIS A 55 7.78 -5.54 -22.13
CA HIS A 55 7.23 -4.21 -22.42
C HIS A 55 6.41 -4.13 -23.72
N ALA A 56 5.64 -5.16 -24.05
CA ALA A 56 4.61 -5.03 -25.08
C ALA A 56 3.41 -4.22 -24.54
N PRO A 57 2.93 -3.17 -25.24
CA PRO A 57 1.74 -2.44 -24.83
C PRO A 57 0.53 -3.38 -24.95
N LEU A 58 -0.03 -3.79 -23.80
CA LEU A 58 -1.25 -4.59 -23.74
C LEU A 58 -2.40 -3.79 -24.35
N ALA A 59 -2.71 -4.10 -25.62
CA ALA A 59 -3.90 -3.64 -26.31
C ALA A 59 -5.14 -3.99 -25.48
N ARG A 60 -6.10 -3.05 -25.47
CA ARG A 60 -7.37 -3.16 -24.76
C ARG A 60 -8.21 -4.29 -25.37
N SER A 61 -8.02 -5.53 -24.95
CA SER A 61 -8.98 -6.58 -25.24
C SER A 61 -10.14 -6.45 -24.25
N ALA A 62 -11.33 -6.17 -24.78
CA ALA A 62 -12.58 -6.31 -24.06
C ALA A 62 -12.72 -7.79 -23.64
N ALA A 63 -12.33 -8.10 -22.40
CA ALA A 63 -12.16 -9.48 -21.97
C ALA A 63 -13.51 -10.08 -21.55
N ALA A 64 -13.78 -11.29 -22.07
CA ALA A 64 -14.78 -12.22 -21.57
C ALA A 64 -14.73 -12.35 -20.04
N PRO A 65 -15.83 -12.79 -19.39
CA PRO A 65 -15.83 -13.06 -17.96
C PRO A 65 -14.63 -13.95 -17.59
N ARG A 66 -13.76 -13.46 -16.72
CA ARG A 66 -12.60 -14.21 -16.25
C ARG A 66 -13.09 -15.30 -15.31
N ASP A 67 -13.08 -16.54 -15.79
CA ASP A 67 -13.52 -17.71 -15.04
C ASP A 67 -12.45 -18.10 -13.99
N PRO A 68 -12.77 -18.04 -12.68
CA PRO A 68 -11.85 -18.44 -11.61
C PRO A 68 -11.43 -19.91 -11.70
N ASP A 69 -12.28 -20.79 -12.21
CA ASP A 69 -12.00 -22.23 -12.26
C ASP A 69 -11.02 -22.56 -13.40
N ALA A 70 -11.22 -21.98 -14.59
CA ALA A 70 -10.24 -22.05 -15.67
C ALA A 70 -8.86 -21.50 -15.23
N PHE A 71 -8.85 -20.39 -14.48
CA PHE A 71 -7.60 -19.83 -13.97
C PHE A 71 -6.95 -20.70 -12.88
N LEU A 72 -7.74 -21.32 -11.99
CA LEU A 72 -7.24 -22.30 -11.04
C LEU A 72 -6.60 -23.50 -11.77
N HIS A 73 -7.20 -23.97 -12.85
CA HIS A 73 -6.65 -25.04 -13.67
C HIS A 73 -5.29 -24.63 -14.29
N ALA A 74 -5.19 -23.42 -14.85
CA ALA A 74 -3.93 -22.89 -15.37
C ALA A 74 -2.84 -22.81 -14.28
N LEU A 75 -3.17 -22.35 -13.08
CA LEU A 75 -2.20 -22.31 -11.98
C LEU A 75 -1.78 -23.72 -11.51
N ARG A 76 -2.67 -24.72 -11.57
CA ARG A 76 -2.33 -26.12 -11.25
C ARG A 76 -1.31 -26.70 -12.24
N ALA A 77 -1.38 -26.33 -13.53
CA ALA A 77 -0.37 -26.69 -14.51
C ALA A 77 1.03 -26.14 -14.15
N HIS A 78 1.07 -25.04 -13.39
CA HIS A 78 2.30 -24.47 -12.84
C HIS A 78 2.66 -24.99 -11.43
N GLY A 79 2.03 -26.07 -10.97
CA GLY A 79 2.37 -26.72 -9.71
C GLY A 79 1.64 -26.16 -8.48
N LEU A 80 0.56 -25.39 -8.66
CA LEU A 80 -0.28 -24.97 -7.53
C LEU A 80 -0.92 -26.20 -6.85
N ARG A 81 -0.81 -26.27 -5.51
CA ARG A 81 -1.32 -27.37 -4.67
C ARG A 81 -1.94 -26.81 -3.39
N GLY A 82 -2.87 -27.54 -2.78
CA GLY A 82 -3.50 -27.15 -1.51
C GLY A 82 -4.42 -25.93 -1.61
N VAL A 83 -4.86 -25.58 -2.82
CA VAL A 83 -5.84 -24.53 -3.11
C VAL A 83 -7.11 -25.18 -3.64
N GLU A 84 -8.21 -24.94 -2.93
CA GLU A 84 -9.55 -25.44 -3.24
C GLU A 84 -10.22 -24.57 -4.31
N ARG A 85 -10.10 -23.24 -4.19
CA ARG A 85 -10.68 -22.30 -5.14
C ARG A 85 -9.90 -21.00 -5.27
N VAL A 86 -10.06 -20.34 -6.42
CA VAL A 86 -9.59 -18.97 -6.65
C VAL A 86 -10.75 -17.99 -6.49
N VAL A 87 -10.46 -16.83 -5.91
CA VAL A 87 -11.38 -15.69 -5.89
C VAL A 87 -10.67 -14.49 -6.51
N PHE A 88 -11.28 -13.91 -7.55
CA PHE A 88 -10.76 -12.67 -8.11
C PHE A 88 -11.09 -11.46 -7.24
N THR A 89 -10.11 -10.58 -7.07
CA THR A 89 -10.27 -9.28 -6.42
C THR A 89 -10.09 -8.17 -7.45
N ARG A 90 -10.73 -7.04 -7.19
CA ARG A 90 -10.54 -5.78 -7.94
C ARG A 90 -9.87 -4.68 -7.12
N ASN A 91 -9.52 -5.00 -5.87
CA ASN A 91 -8.93 -4.03 -4.97
C ASN A 91 -7.42 -3.97 -5.15
N ARG A 92 -6.87 -2.76 -5.10
CA ARG A 92 -5.42 -2.49 -5.19
C ARG A 92 -4.58 -3.03 -4.03
N ARG A 93 -5.21 -3.62 -3.02
CA ARG A 93 -4.59 -3.97 -1.73
C ARG A 93 -4.17 -5.42 -1.64
N THR A 94 -4.89 -6.30 -2.33
CA THR A 94 -4.62 -7.74 -2.34
C THR A 94 -4.30 -8.15 -3.77
N MET A 95 -3.00 -8.16 -4.09
CA MET A 95 -2.51 -8.65 -5.38
C MET A 95 -2.59 -10.17 -5.44
N VAL A 96 -2.04 -10.86 -4.44
CA VAL A 96 -2.13 -12.31 -4.26
C VAL A 96 -2.11 -12.61 -2.76
N SER A 97 -3.04 -13.43 -2.27
CA SER A 97 -3.02 -13.92 -0.88
C SER A 97 -3.62 -15.31 -0.78
N LEU A 98 -3.11 -16.12 0.15
CA LEU A 98 -3.60 -17.48 0.40
C LEU A 98 -4.07 -17.57 1.86
N ALA A 99 -5.30 -18.01 2.06
CA ALA A 99 -5.83 -18.31 3.40
C ALA A 99 -6.86 -19.43 3.30
N SER A 100 -6.72 -20.46 4.16
CA SER A 100 -7.67 -21.58 4.30
C SER A 100 -8.09 -22.19 2.95
N GLY A 101 -7.12 -22.59 2.12
CA GLY A 101 -7.39 -23.19 0.81
C GLY A 101 -7.92 -22.22 -0.26
N VAL A 102 -8.13 -20.94 0.06
CA VAL A 102 -8.61 -19.93 -0.89
C VAL A 102 -7.47 -19.03 -1.34
N LEU A 103 -7.19 -19.05 -2.63
CA LEU A 103 -6.24 -18.13 -3.26
C LEU A 103 -6.99 -16.91 -3.79
N ARG A 104 -6.79 -15.75 -3.18
CA ARG A 104 -7.31 -14.48 -3.69
C ARG A 104 -6.28 -13.86 -4.62
N VAL A 105 -6.67 -13.55 -5.86
CA VAL A 105 -5.78 -12.99 -6.88
C VAL A 105 -6.44 -11.78 -7.51
N HIS A 106 -5.69 -10.71 -7.75
CA HIS A 106 -6.22 -9.58 -8.51
C HIS A 106 -6.60 -10.03 -9.92
N GLU A 107 -7.79 -9.63 -10.40
CA GLU A 107 -8.33 -10.12 -11.68
C GLU A 107 -7.37 -9.88 -12.84
N GLY A 108 -6.58 -8.80 -12.79
CA GLY A 108 -5.59 -8.44 -13.81
C GLY A 108 -4.48 -9.47 -14.04
N PHE A 109 -4.29 -10.45 -13.15
CA PHE A 109 -3.37 -11.56 -13.36
C PHE A 109 -3.93 -12.68 -14.24
N ALA A 110 -5.24 -12.72 -14.47
CA ALA A 110 -5.85 -13.81 -15.25
C ALA A 110 -5.26 -13.91 -16.67
N SER A 111 -4.90 -12.78 -17.27
CA SER A 111 -4.28 -12.69 -18.59
C SER A 111 -2.76 -12.47 -18.54
N ALA A 112 -2.13 -12.66 -17.37
CA ALA A 112 -0.69 -12.48 -17.25
C ALA A 112 0.09 -13.60 -17.96
N PRO A 113 1.36 -13.36 -18.33
CA PRO A 113 2.21 -14.38 -18.90
C PRO A 113 2.41 -15.58 -17.96
N ALA A 114 2.72 -16.75 -18.54
CA ALA A 114 2.95 -18.00 -17.81
C ALA A 114 4.03 -17.87 -16.70
N ALA A 115 5.04 -17.01 -16.90
CA ALA A 115 6.05 -16.72 -15.87
C ALA A 115 5.43 -16.13 -14.59
N VAL A 116 4.44 -15.25 -14.74
CA VAL A 116 3.72 -14.64 -13.61
C VAL A 116 2.80 -15.66 -12.95
N HIS A 117 2.11 -16.51 -13.73
CA HIS A 117 1.31 -17.61 -13.19
C HIS A 117 2.16 -18.61 -12.40
N GLY A 118 3.35 -18.96 -12.90
CA GLY A 118 4.34 -19.76 -12.19
C GLY A 118 4.81 -19.11 -10.90
N ALA A 119 5.02 -17.80 -10.90
CA ALA A 119 5.35 -17.05 -9.69
C ALA A 119 4.19 -17.09 -8.67
N ILE A 120 2.93 -16.92 -9.10
CA ILE A 120 1.75 -17.04 -8.23
C ILE A 120 1.67 -18.43 -7.60
N ALA A 121 1.82 -19.49 -8.40
CA ALA A 121 1.82 -20.87 -7.93
C ALA A 121 2.96 -21.13 -6.93
N THR A 122 4.17 -20.64 -7.23
CA THR A 122 5.35 -20.75 -6.35
C THR A 122 5.15 -20.00 -5.04
N PHE A 123 4.62 -18.78 -5.09
CA PHE A 123 4.36 -17.95 -3.91
C PHE A 123 3.36 -18.61 -2.96
N ALA A 124 2.32 -19.25 -3.52
CA ALA A 124 1.27 -19.91 -2.75
C ALA A 124 1.71 -21.24 -2.14
N THR A 125 2.57 -22.02 -2.82
CA THR A 125 2.91 -23.39 -2.41
C THR A 125 4.26 -23.54 -1.72
N SER A 126 5.23 -22.68 -2.04
CA SER A 126 6.59 -22.82 -1.53
C SER A 126 6.64 -22.61 -0.02
N ARG A 127 7.30 -23.53 0.69
CA ARG A 127 7.66 -23.34 2.11
C ARG A 127 8.99 -22.61 2.29
N ASN A 128 9.76 -22.44 1.21
CA ASN A 128 11.05 -21.77 1.23
C ASN A 128 10.88 -20.24 1.07
N ARG A 129 11.33 -19.48 2.08
CA ARG A 129 11.20 -18.01 2.13
C ARG A 129 11.88 -17.29 0.97
N ALA A 130 13.07 -17.73 0.53
CA ALA A 130 13.79 -17.12 -0.58
C ALA A 130 13.03 -17.29 -1.91
N LYS A 131 12.54 -18.52 -2.19
CA LYS A 131 11.70 -18.78 -3.38
C LYS A 131 10.42 -17.96 -3.37
N ARG A 132 9.78 -17.82 -2.20
CA ARG A 132 8.60 -16.96 -2.05
C ARG A 132 8.93 -15.49 -2.29
N SER A 133 10.09 -15.01 -1.85
CA SER A 133 10.53 -13.63 -2.07
C SER A 133 10.78 -13.34 -3.54
N ALA A 134 11.50 -14.22 -4.25
CA ALA A 134 11.75 -14.07 -5.68
C ALA A 134 10.44 -14.14 -6.50
N ALA A 135 9.55 -15.08 -6.16
CA ALA A 135 8.23 -15.15 -6.79
C ALA A 135 7.40 -13.88 -6.54
N ARG A 136 7.47 -13.33 -5.32
CA ARG A 136 6.80 -12.08 -4.98
C ARG A 136 7.32 -10.90 -5.80
N GLU A 137 8.63 -10.83 -6.03
CA GLU A 137 9.22 -9.77 -6.86
C GLU A 137 8.64 -9.78 -8.28
N VAL A 138 8.56 -10.96 -8.90
CA VAL A 138 7.93 -11.12 -10.23
C VAL A 138 6.46 -10.68 -10.22
N ILE A 139 5.70 -11.08 -9.20
CA ILE A 139 4.27 -10.72 -9.07
C ILE A 139 4.08 -9.20 -8.93
N VAL A 140 4.92 -8.56 -8.12
CA VAL A 140 4.83 -7.11 -7.83
C VAL A 140 5.26 -6.27 -9.03
N SER A 141 6.26 -6.72 -9.78
CA SER A 141 6.77 -6.01 -10.95
C SER A 141 5.86 -6.13 -12.18
N TYR A 142 4.93 -7.08 -12.22
CA TYR A 142 4.00 -7.22 -13.33
C TYR A 142 2.98 -6.05 -13.35
N PRO A 143 2.90 -5.27 -14.44
CA PRO A 143 2.02 -4.11 -14.52
C PRO A 143 0.56 -4.56 -14.69
N VAL A 144 -0.13 -4.68 -13.57
CA VAL A 144 -1.57 -4.92 -13.57
C VAL A 144 -2.29 -3.60 -13.83
N PRO A 145 -3.14 -3.48 -14.88
CA PRO A 145 -3.94 -2.29 -15.10
C PRO A 145 -4.98 -2.16 -13.97
N ILE A 146 -4.64 -1.38 -12.96
CA ILE A 146 -5.56 -0.98 -11.90
C ILE A 146 -6.39 0.15 -12.47
N ARG A 147 -7.64 -0.14 -12.84
CA ARG A 147 -8.58 0.95 -13.15
C ARG A 147 -8.78 1.74 -11.85
N PRO A 148 -8.50 3.05 -11.82
CA PRO A 148 -8.96 3.86 -10.70
C PRO A 148 -10.47 3.72 -10.67
N ALA A 149 -11.00 3.12 -9.61
CA ALA A 149 -12.45 3.12 -9.41
C ALA A 149 -12.87 4.59 -9.40
N ALA A 150 -13.84 4.96 -10.25
CA ALA A 150 -14.47 6.27 -10.18
C ALA A 150 -15.07 6.38 -8.78
N ARG A 151 -14.35 7.07 -7.89
CA ARG A 151 -14.73 7.13 -6.49
C ARG A 151 -15.82 8.18 -6.39
N ARG A 152 -17.04 7.73 -6.10
CA ARG A 152 -18.06 8.62 -5.55
C ARG A 152 -17.55 9.06 -4.16
N PRO A 153 -17.53 10.36 -3.83
CA PRO A 153 -17.22 10.82 -2.49
C PRO A 153 -18.00 9.98 -1.49
N ALA A 154 -17.31 9.47 -0.46
CA ALA A 154 -18.00 8.69 0.55
C ALA A 154 -18.91 9.66 1.29
N GLU A 155 -20.21 9.59 1.04
CA GLU A 155 -21.19 10.47 1.66
C GLU A 155 -21.07 10.29 3.18
N GLN A 156 -20.57 11.33 3.86
CA GLN A 156 -20.46 11.31 5.30
C GLN A 156 -21.85 11.26 5.89
N HIS A 157 -22.03 10.40 6.89
CA HIS A 157 -23.29 10.39 7.59
C HIS A 157 -23.48 11.69 8.38
N ALA A 158 -24.70 12.23 8.38
CA ALA A 158 -25.03 13.53 8.99
C ALA A 158 -24.48 13.70 10.43
N ASP A 159 -24.69 12.73 11.32
CA ASP A 159 -24.18 12.81 12.71
C ASP A 159 -22.65 12.86 12.85
N ASP A 160 -21.91 12.52 11.80
CA ASP A 160 -20.45 12.52 11.82
C ASP A 160 -19.88 13.82 11.23
N LEU A 161 -20.70 14.63 10.55
CA LEU A 161 -20.29 15.91 9.97
C LEU A 161 -19.65 16.86 11.01
N PRO A 162 -20.18 17.01 12.24
CA PRO A 162 -19.53 17.87 13.23
C PRO A 162 -18.13 17.39 13.64
N MET A 163 -17.93 16.06 13.73
CA MET A 163 -16.61 15.49 14.04
C MET A 163 -15.64 15.72 12.89
N ALA A 164 -16.09 15.50 11.65
CA ALA A 164 -15.30 15.71 10.46
C ALA A 164 -14.89 17.17 10.30
N ALA A 165 -15.84 18.11 10.45
CA ALA A 165 -15.57 19.54 10.41
C ALA A 165 -14.53 19.97 11.46
N ARG A 166 -14.67 19.46 12.70
CA ARG A 166 -13.69 19.73 13.76
C ARG A 166 -12.31 19.16 13.43
N LEU A 167 -12.22 17.96 12.87
CA LEU A 167 -10.95 17.37 12.44
C LEU A 167 -10.33 18.15 11.27
N THR A 168 -11.14 18.70 10.36
CA THR A 168 -10.67 19.60 9.30
C THR A 168 -10.08 20.88 9.87
N THR A 169 -10.75 21.53 10.83
CA THR A 169 -10.20 22.71 11.52
C THR A 169 -8.89 22.37 12.24
N LEU A 170 -8.85 21.24 12.96
CA LEU A 170 -7.65 20.79 13.65
C LEU A 170 -6.51 20.50 12.68
N HIS A 171 -6.77 19.88 11.53
CA HIS A 171 -5.75 19.65 10.50
C HIS A 171 -5.11 20.96 10.05
N ALA A 172 -5.92 21.99 9.75
CA ALA A 172 -5.41 23.29 9.36
C ALA A 172 -4.57 23.96 10.46
N GLN A 173 -5.02 23.89 11.72
CA GLN A 173 -4.29 24.43 12.87
C GLN A 173 -2.95 23.70 13.08
N LEU A 174 -2.98 22.38 13.14
CA LEU A 174 -1.78 21.55 13.33
C LEU A 174 -0.80 21.68 12.15
N ASN A 175 -1.31 21.92 10.93
CA ASN A 175 -0.48 22.18 9.76
C ASN A 175 0.33 23.45 9.95
N LEU A 176 -0.32 24.53 10.41
CA LEU A 176 0.36 25.79 10.73
C LEU A 176 1.37 25.60 11.88
N GLU A 177 0.99 24.88 12.94
CA GLU A 177 1.83 24.71 14.14
C GLU A 177 3.04 23.80 13.95
N HIS A 178 2.92 22.74 13.15
CA HIS A 178 3.92 21.65 13.10
C HIS A 178 4.55 21.42 11.72
N PHE A 179 3.97 22.01 10.68
CA PHE A 179 4.38 21.80 9.29
C PHE A 179 4.49 23.13 8.51
N ASP A 180 4.55 24.27 9.21
CA ASP A 180 4.73 25.61 8.64
C ASP A 180 3.64 25.98 7.61
N GLY A 181 2.45 25.36 7.73
CA GLY A 181 1.35 25.52 6.77
C GLY A 181 1.60 24.87 5.40
N ALA A 182 2.68 24.09 5.25
CA ALA A 182 3.13 23.57 3.97
C ALA A 182 2.29 22.39 3.45
N LEU A 183 1.54 21.70 4.30
CA LEU A 183 0.72 20.56 3.87
C LEU A 183 -0.53 21.03 3.12
N THR A 184 -0.82 20.35 2.03
CA THR A 184 -2.01 20.64 1.22
C THR A 184 -3.28 20.29 1.99
N HIS A 185 -4.35 21.05 1.78
CA HIS A 185 -5.66 20.70 2.34
C HIS A 185 -6.19 19.38 1.76
N LEU A 186 -6.64 18.47 2.62
CA LEU A 186 -7.19 17.16 2.26
C LEU A 186 -8.64 17.01 2.72
N GLU A 187 -9.34 16.04 2.14
CA GLU A 187 -10.64 15.62 2.66
C GLU A 187 -10.43 14.85 3.97
N ILE A 188 -11.07 15.31 5.06
CA ILE A 188 -11.01 14.65 6.36
C ILE A 188 -12.33 13.93 6.63
N LEU A 189 -12.24 12.61 6.79
CA LEU A 189 -13.41 11.74 6.90
C LEU A 189 -13.45 11.01 8.24
N VAL A 190 -14.67 10.78 8.71
CA VAL A 190 -14.97 9.96 9.89
C VAL A 190 -15.65 8.67 9.43
N SER A 191 -15.01 7.53 9.69
CA SER A 191 -15.48 6.22 9.25
C SER A 191 -16.08 5.40 10.38
N ARG A 192 -17.29 4.90 10.15
CA ARG A 192 -17.97 3.93 11.03
C ARG A 192 -17.48 2.50 10.83
N ARG A 193 -16.88 2.22 9.66
CA ARG A 193 -16.44 0.88 9.25
C ARG A 193 -14.99 0.59 9.61
N LEU A 194 -14.22 1.61 10.01
CA LEU A 194 -12.82 1.46 10.37
C LEU A 194 -12.68 0.83 11.77
N ALA A 195 -12.66 -0.50 11.82
CA ALA A 195 -12.68 -1.27 13.07
C ALA A 195 -11.29 -1.65 13.60
N ARG A 196 -10.30 -1.83 12.72
CA ARG A 196 -8.95 -2.37 13.05
C ARG A 196 -7.84 -1.32 13.07
N ARG A 197 -8.13 -0.09 12.65
CA ARG A 197 -7.19 1.04 12.61
C ARG A 197 -7.85 2.26 13.22
N LEU A 198 -7.06 3.15 13.80
CA LEU A 198 -7.55 4.40 14.39
C LEU A 198 -7.65 5.50 13.33
N GLY A 199 -6.69 5.54 12.41
CA GLY A 199 -6.66 6.41 11.24
C GLY A 199 -6.06 5.69 10.02
N HIS A 200 -6.17 6.33 8.86
CA HIS A 200 -5.23 6.14 7.75
C HIS A 200 -5.22 7.34 6.83
N TYR A 201 -4.05 7.65 6.31
CA TYR A 201 -3.83 8.52 5.17
C TYR A 201 -3.91 7.76 3.83
N THR A 202 -4.47 8.40 2.79
CA THR A 202 -4.38 7.93 1.41
C THR A 202 -3.86 9.04 0.48
N PRO A 203 -2.75 8.81 -0.25
CA PRO A 203 -2.19 9.75 -1.23
C PRO A 203 -3.13 10.12 -2.37
N ARG A 204 -2.99 11.35 -2.90
CA ARG A 204 -3.75 11.88 -4.06
C ARG A 204 -3.66 10.98 -5.30
N ALA A 205 -2.47 10.43 -5.55
CA ALA A 205 -2.21 9.54 -6.67
C ALA A 205 -3.10 8.28 -6.64
N MET A 206 -3.58 7.88 -5.46
CA MET A 206 -4.37 6.67 -5.26
C MET A 206 -5.89 6.91 -5.26
N THR A 207 -6.33 8.16 -5.33
CA THR A 207 -7.72 8.59 -5.10
C THR A 207 -8.26 9.51 -6.19
N GLY A 208 -7.73 9.41 -7.41
CA GLY A 208 -8.19 10.23 -8.53
C GLY A 208 -7.91 11.73 -8.34
N GLY A 209 -6.88 12.08 -7.55
CA GLY A 209 -6.42 13.45 -7.35
C GLY A 209 -6.77 14.08 -6.00
N ILE A 210 -7.60 13.44 -5.16
CA ILE A 210 -8.06 13.97 -3.87
C ILE A 210 -7.47 13.15 -2.71
N GLY A 211 -6.43 13.65 -2.05
CA GLY A 211 -5.86 12.96 -0.89
C GLY A 211 -6.81 13.05 0.29
N GLU A 212 -6.77 12.05 1.16
CA GLU A 212 -7.68 11.97 2.30
C GLU A 212 -7.00 11.48 3.56
N ILE A 213 -7.54 11.90 4.70
CA ILE A 213 -7.26 11.31 6.00
C ILE A 213 -8.60 10.83 6.58
N VAL A 214 -8.64 9.56 6.99
CA VAL A 214 -9.86 8.94 7.53
C VAL A 214 -9.61 8.47 8.95
N LEU A 215 -10.38 8.96 9.92
CA LEU A 215 -10.34 8.52 11.31
C LEU A 215 -11.52 7.61 11.66
N SER A 216 -11.31 6.68 12.59
CA SER A 216 -12.37 5.81 13.11
C SER A 216 -13.31 6.60 14.02
N ARG A 217 -14.60 6.60 13.72
CA ARG A 217 -15.64 7.20 14.57
C ARG A 217 -15.61 6.62 15.99
N ARG A 218 -15.40 5.31 16.09
CA ARG A 218 -15.33 4.61 17.38
C ARG A 218 -14.16 5.15 18.20
N HIS A 219 -13.01 5.37 17.57
CA HIS A 219 -11.83 5.92 18.23
C HIS A 219 -12.10 7.34 18.76
N VAL A 220 -12.56 8.25 17.89
CA VAL A 220 -12.88 9.64 18.28
C VAL A 220 -13.86 9.69 19.46
N ARG A 221 -14.89 8.83 19.44
CA ARG A 221 -15.90 8.79 20.52
C ARG A 221 -15.43 8.11 21.80
N ARG A 222 -14.69 7.01 21.69
CA ARG A 222 -14.32 6.17 22.84
C ARG A 222 -13.08 6.70 23.55
N ASP A 223 -12.07 7.09 22.79
CA ASP A 223 -10.75 7.44 23.30
C ASP A 223 -10.58 8.96 23.48
N GLY A 224 -11.52 9.75 22.94
CA GLY A 224 -11.60 11.18 23.13
C GLY A 224 -10.74 12.01 22.17
N TRP A 225 -10.90 13.33 22.27
CA TRP A 225 -10.25 14.28 21.36
C TRP A 225 -8.71 14.32 21.45
N PRO A 226 -8.06 14.22 22.64
CA PRO A 226 -6.60 14.19 22.69
C PRO A 226 -5.99 13.04 21.90
N GLU A 227 -6.55 11.83 22.01
CA GLU A 227 -6.08 10.67 21.27
C GLU A 227 -6.43 10.75 19.77
N ALA A 228 -7.57 11.35 19.43
CA ALA A 228 -7.91 11.62 18.03
C ALA A 228 -6.95 12.63 17.39
N ILE A 229 -6.52 13.66 18.12
CA ILE A 229 -5.52 14.64 17.67
C ILE A 229 -4.16 13.96 17.48
N HIS A 230 -3.74 13.10 18.42
CA HIS A 230 -2.52 12.32 18.29
C HIS A 230 -2.55 11.44 17.03
N THR A 231 -3.66 10.76 16.77
CA THR A 231 -3.87 9.99 15.54
C THR A 231 -3.87 10.88 14.31
N LEU A 232 -4.53 12.05 14.34
CA LEU A 232 -4.53 12.98 13.21
C LEU A 232 -3.10 13.45 12.87
N LEU A 233 -2.30 13.84 13.87
CA LEU A 233 -0.89 14.18 13.68
C LEU A 233 -0.10 13.02 13.08
N HIS A 234 -0.35 11.78 13.52
CA HIS A 234 0.29 10.59 12.94
C HIS A 234 0.00 10.49 11.43
N GLU A 235 -1.26 10.64 11.02
CA GLU A 235 -1.62 10.61 9.60
C GLU A 235 -1.08 11.83 8.83
N MET A 236 -0.97 13.00 9.46
CA MET A 236 -0.33 14.19 8.86
C MET A 236 1.18 14.01 8.66
N VAL A 237 1.87 13.23 9.50
CA VAL A 237 3.27 12.87 9.25
C VAL A 237 3.39 11.98 8.01
N HIS A 238 2.44 11.07 7.78
CA HIS A 238 2.39 10.32 6.52
C HIS A 238 2.09 11.21 5.31
N GLN A 239 1.19 12.18 5.44
CA GLN A 239 0.96 13.19 4.42
C GLN A 239 2.25 13.98 4.12
N TRP A 240 2.96 14.44 5.15
CA TRP A 240 4.24 15.15 5.00
C TRP A 240 5.28 14.31 4.25
N GLN A 241 5.36 12.99 4.51
CA GLN A 241 6.24 12.12 3.73
C GLN A 241 5.88 12.13 2.25
N ASP A 242 4.60 11.92 1.92
CA ASP A 242 4.12 11.90 0.52
C ASP A 242 4.40 13.23 -0.19
N GLU A 243 4.01 14.36 0.42
CA GLU A 243 4.13 15.69 -0.20
C GLU A 243 5.58 16.17 -0.30
N THR A 244 6.50 15.63 0.51
CA THR A 244 7.94 15.91 0.39
C THR A 244 8.70 14.86 -0.44
N GLY A 245 7.99 13.96 -1.13
CA GLY A 245 8.59 12.95 -2.01
C GLY A 245 9.34 11.84 -1.28
N ARG A 246 9.06 11.63 0.01
CA ARG A 246 9.64 10.58 0.84
C ARG A 246 8.78 9.32 0.78
N SER A 247 9.39 8.17 1.04
CA SER A 247 8.64 6.92 1.22
C SER A 247 7.68 7.04 2.41
N VAL A 248 6.41 6.66 2.19
CA VAL A 248 5.38 6.62 3.22
C VAL A 248 5.52 5.31 4.01
N ASP A 249 6.23 5.38 5.13
CA ASP A 249 6.53 4.26 6.03
C ASP A 249 6.78 4.74 7.47
N HIS A 250 7.00 3.80 8.40
CA HIS A 250 7.35 4.09 9.81
C HIS A 250 8.86 4.04 10.08
N GLY A 251 9.68 4.42 9.09
CA GLY A 251 11.14 4.43 9.13
C GLY A 251 11.74 5.54 9.98
N ALA A 252 13.04 5.78 9.82
CA ALA A 252 13.78 6.75 10.63
C ALA A 252 13.25 8.19 10.45
N GLY A 253 12.94 8.59 9.22
CA GLY A 253 12.39 9.92 8.90
C GLY A 253 11.03 10.15 9.56
N PHE A 254 10.13 9.17 9.48
CA PHE A 254 8.85 9.19 10.17
C PHE A 254 9.03 9.36 11.68
N ARG A 255 9.88 8.52 12.28
CA ARG A 255 10.14 8.55 13.73
C ARG A 255 10.69 9.89 14.19
N ALA A 256 11.59 10.49 13.40
CA ALA A 256 12.14 11.80 13.68
C ALA A 256 11.06 12.89 13.62
N LYS A 257 10.23 12.90 12.57
CA LYS A 257 9.16 13.89 12.44
C LYS A 257 8.09 13.73 13.53
N CYS A 258 7.69 12.51 13.87
CA CYS A 258 6.80 12.24 15.00
C CYS A 258 7.30 12.85 16.32
N ARG A 259 8.57 12.63 16.66
CA ARG A 259 9.18 13.25 17.85
C ARG A 259 9.17 14.78 17.77
N ALA A 260 9.48 15.34 16.59
CA ALA A 260 9.47 16.78 16.38
C ALA A 260 8.07 17.41 16.55
N VAL A 261 7.01 16.69 16.19
CA VAL A 261 5.61 17.14 16.38
C VAL A 261 5.01 16.65 17.70
N GLY A 262 5.82 16.10 18.62
CA GLY A 262 5.39 15.74 19.98
C GLY A 262 4.57 14.45 20.10
N ILE A 263 4.64 13.54 19.12
CA ILE A 263 3.90 12.26 19.15
C ILE A 263 4.84 11.04 19.19
N GLU A 264 4.42 9.99 19.90
CA GLU A 264 5.10 8.69 19.88
C GLU A 264 5.02 8.04 18.48
N PRO A 265 6.15 7.60 17.88
CA PRO A 265 6.17 7.00 16.54
C PRO A 265 5.81 5.52 16.55
N ALA A 266 4.63 5.20 17.09
CA ALA A 266 4.09 3.85 17.12
C ALA A 266 2.72 3.84 16.44
N ALA A 267 2.49 2.84 15.57
CA ALA A 267 1.17 2.56 15.01
C ALA A 267 0.19 1.99 16.06
N THR A 268 0.66 1.71 17.28
CA THR A 268 -0.13 1.17 18.38
C THR A 268 0.35 1.80 19.68
N ARG A 269 -0.55 2.51 20.37
CA ARG A 269 -0.32 3.05 21.70
C ARG A 269 -1.18 2.28 22.71
N LEU A 270 -0.60 1.94 23.85
CA LEU A 270 -1.37 1.49 25.02
C LEU A 270 -2.07 2.72 25.60
N ILE A 271 -3.38 2.81 25.38
CA ILE A 271 -4.21 3.82 26.01
C ILE A 271 -4.55 3.27 27.40
N SER A 272 -4.02 3.91 28.45
CA SER A 272 -4.42 3.61 29.83
C SER A 272 -5.91 3.92 29.97
N ARG A 273 -6.69 2.92 30.33
CA ARG A 273 -8.11 3.11 30.66
C ARG A 273 -8.17 3.74 32.05
N ALA A 274 -8.67 4.97 32.13
CA ALA A 274 -9.20 5.51 33.37
C ALA A 274 -10.55 4.85 33.67
#